data_AF-A0A946DMA4-F1
#
_entry.id   AF-A0A946DMA4-F1
#
_cell.length_a   1.000
_cell.length_b   1.000
_cell.length_c   1.000
_cell.angle_alpha   90.00
_cell.angle_beta   90.00
_cell.angle_gamma   90.00
#
_symmetry.space_group_name_H-M   'P 1'
#
loop_
_entity.id
_entity.type
_entity.pdbx_description
1 polymer ?
#
loop_
_entity_poly.entity_id
_entity_poly.type
_entity_poly.pdbx_seq_one_letter_code
_entity_poly.pdbx_strand_id
1 'polypeptide(L)'
;MDYAAMFDEGLSYEEFLGKYANDEQRKRWDTFHGSLSLTASQSELLSGFKRDMKVLVVAGAWCGDCVNQCPIWDHFAAASSRIHIRYFDRDDNTDFADELSMCGGRRVPALLFLSEDGKPCGRYGDR
;
A
#
# COMPACT_ATOMS: atom_id res chain seq x y z
N MET A 1 -4.13 17.94 -5.53
CA MET A 1 -3.70 16.66 -6.13
C MET A 1 -4.95 15.90 -6.52
N ASP A 2 -5.00 15.34 -7.73
CA ASP A 2 -6.12 14.50 -8.19
C ASP A 2 -5.83 13.05 -7.86
N TYR A 3 -6.28 12.59 -6.69
CA TYR A 3 -6.00 11.24 -6.21
C TYR A 3 -6.70 10.15 -7.03
N ALA A 4 -7.79 10.48 -7.73
CA ALA A 4 -8.47 9.52 -8.58
C ALA A 4 -7.63 9.21 -9.82
N ALA A 5 -7.10 10.26 -10.48
CA ALA A 5 -6.17 10.10 -11.60
C ALA A 5 -4.88 9.39 -11.17
N MET A 6 -4.31 9.77 -10.02
CA MET A 6 -3.13 9.10 -9.50
C MET A 6 -3.36 7.62 -9.25
N PHE A 7 -4.53 7.23 -8.72
CA PHE A 7 -4.84 5.81 -8.51
C PHE A 7 -4.67 4.98 -9.79
N ASP A 8 -5.05 5.54 -10.94
CA ASP A 8 -4.93 4.85 -12.22
C ASP A 8 -3.47 4.76 -12.72
N GLU A 9 -2.59 5.65 -12.25
CA GLU A 9 -1.15 5.66 -12.56
C GLU A 9 -0.30 4.82 -11.60
N GLY A 10 -0.82 4.52 -10.42
CA GLY A 10 -0.10 3.77 -9.39
C GLY A 10 0.18 2.32 -9.80
N LEU A 11 1.21 1.74 -9.19
CA LEU A 11 1.64 0.37 -9.49
C LEU A 11 0.90 -0.65 -8.63
N SER A 12 0.64 -1.84 -9.16
CA SER A 12 0.32 -3.00 -8.31
C SER A 12 1.51 -3.40 -7.43
N TYR A 13 1.28 -4.28 -6.45
CA TYR A 13 2.32 -4.79 -5.57
C TYR A 13 3.50 -5.41 -6.34
N GLU A 14 3.21 -6.29 -7.30
CA GLU A 14 4.22 -6.96 -8.12
C GLU A 14 4.96 -6.00 -9.05
N GLU A 15 4.24 -5.06 -9.68
CA GLU A 15 4.87 -4.06 -10.56
C GLU A 15 5.78 -3.12 -9.77
N PHE A 16 5.37 -2.71 -8.56
CA PHE A 16 6.18 -1.89 -7.67
C PHE A 16 7.48 -2.60 -7.30
N LEU A 17 7.42 -3.85 -6.84
CA LEU A 17 8.63 -4.60 -6.48
C LEU A 17 9.49 -4.92 -7.70
N GLY A 18 8.88 -5.26 -8.84
CA GLY A 18 9.61 -5.51 -10.08
C GLY A 18 10.37 -4.28 -10.59
N LYS A 19 9.85 -3.07 -10.31
CA LYS A 19 10.48 -1.81 -10.72
C LYS A 19 11.52 -1.30 -9.72
N TYR A 20 11.24 -1.40 -8.41
CA TYR A 20 12.01 -0.70 -7.38
C TYR A 20 12.84 -1.59 -6.46
N ALA A 21 12.53 -2.88 -6.35
CA ALA A 21 13.30 -3.79 -5.51
C ALA A 21 14.46 -4.39 -6.29
N ASN A 22 15.64 -4.43 -5.68
CA ASN A 22 16.71 -5.32 -6.12
C ASN A 22 16.46 -6.77 -5.63
N ASP A 23 17.27 -7.73 -6.08
CA ASP A 23 17.10 -9.15 -5.76
C ASP A 23 17.07 -9.43 -4.24
N GLU A 24 17.92 -8.76 -3.46
CA GLU A 24 17.97 -8.96 -2.02
C GLU A 24 16.71 -8.41 -1.34
N GLN A 25 16.29 -7.21 -1.72
CA GLN A 25 15.06 -6.60 -1.22
C GLN A 25 13.86 -7.46 -1.60
N ARG A 26 13.73 -7.83 -2.88
CA ARG A 26 12.66 -8.70 -3.38
C ARG A 26 12.55 -9.98 -2.56
N LYS A 27 13.68 -10.65 -2.29
CA LYS A 27 13.71 -11.85 -1.45
C LYS A 27 13.16 -11.61 -0.03
N ARG A 28 13.49 -10.47 0.59
CA ARG A 28 12.96 -10.12 1.93
C ARG A 28 11.44 -9.93 1.89
N TRP A 29 10.94 -9.23 0.88
CA TRP A 29 9.50 -9.03 0.67
C TRP A 29 8.77 -10.35 0.43
N ASP A 30 9.26 -11.20 -0.47
CA ASP A 30 8.66 -12.52 -0.76
C ASP A 30 8.68 -13.42 0.47
N THR A 31 9.77 -13.41 1.24
CA THR A 31 9.90 -14.21 2.47
C THR A 31 8.88 -13.78 3.52
N PHE A 32 8.73 -12.46 3.74
CA PHE A 32 7.77 -11.95 4.70
C PHE A 32 6.33 -12.21 4.21
N HIS A 33 6.04 -11.92 2.94
CA HIS A 33 4.73 -12.17 2.31
C HIS A 33 4.30 -13.63 2.47
N GLY A 34 5.19 -14.58 2.17
CA GLY A 34 4.91 -16.02 2.31
C GLY A 34 4.79 -16.51 3.76
N SER A 35 5.23 -15.72 4.74
CA SER A 35 5.04 -16.04 6.17
C SER A 35 3.68 -15.60 6.72
N LEU A 36 2.96 -14.75 6.00
CA LEU A 36 1.66 -14.23 6.40
C LEU A 36 0.54 -15.20 6.05
N SER A 37 -0.43 -15.30 6.95
CA SER A 37 -1.71 -15.95 6.67
C SER A 37 -2.82 -15.22 7.43
N LEU A 38 -3.96 -15.02 6.77
CA LEU A 38 -5.14 -14.45 7.39
C LEU A 38 -5.85 -15.50 8.22
N THR A 39 -6.31 -15.12 9.40
CA THR A 39 -7.21 -15.98 10.18
C THR A 39 -8.57 -16.08 9.49
N ALA A 40 -9.35 -17.11 9.83
CA ALA A 40 -10.71 -17.27 9.29
C ALA A 40 -11.59 -16.03 9.52
N SER A 41 -11.51 -15.43 10.72
CA SER A 41 -12.28 -14.23 11.05
C SER A 41 -11.83 -12.99 10.28
N GLN A 42 -10.53 -12.85 9.99
CA GLN A 42 -10.01 -11.76 9.15
C GLN A 42 -10.47 -11.92 7.70
N SER A 43 -10.38 -13.14 7.15
CA SER A 43 -10.85 -13.44 5.80
C SER A 43 -12.35 -13.21 5.64
N GLU A 44 -13.16 -13.62 6.63
CA GLU A 44 -14.61 -13.36 6.64
C GLU A 44 -14.91 -11.85 6.70
N LEU A 45 -14.20 -11.11 7.54
CA LEU A 45 -14.35 -9.65 7.64
C LEU A 45 -14.03 -8.95 6.30
N LEU A 46 -12.91 -9.30 5.68
CA LEU A 46 -12.44 -8.67 4.44
C LEU A 46 -13.32 -9.01 3.24
N SER A 47 -13.74 -10.28 3.11
CA SER A 47 -14.65 -10.73 2.06
C SER A 47 -16.08 -10.20 2.25
N GLY A 48 -16.47 -9.91 3.49
CA GLY A 48 -17.75 -9.28 3.83
C GLY A 48 -17.85 -7.80 3.44
N PHE A 49 -16.71 -7.12 3.18
CA PHE A 49 -16.68 -5.71 2.84
C PHE A 49 -17.43 -5.42 1.52
N LYS A 50 -18.26 -4.37 1.50
CA LYS A 50 -19.23 -4.11 0.41
C LYS A 50 -18.94 -2.87 -0.44
N ARG A 51 -18.12 -1.96 0.05
CA ARG A 51 -17.83 -0.69 -0.63
C ARG A 51 -16.53 -0.78 -1.38
N ASP A 52 -16.39 -0.10 -2.51
CA ASP A 52 -15.09 -0.04 -3.19
C ASP A 52 -14.16 0.93 -2.43
N MET A 53 -13.02 0.42 -1.99
CA MET A 53 -12.01 1.18 -1.25
C MET A 53 -10.73 1.22 -2.08
N LYS A 54 -10.32 2.43 -2.44
CA LYS A 54 -9.05 2.68 -3.11
C LYS A 54 -8.03 3.11 -2.06
N VAL A 55 -6.84 2.55 -2.10
CA VAL A 55 -5.74 2.87 -1.18
C VAL A 55 -4.50 3.22 -1.98
N LEU A 56 -3.98 4.42 -1.76
CA LEU A 56 -2.69 4.86 -2.29
C LEU A 56 -1.62 4.66 -1.21
N VAL A 57 -0.50 4.06 -1.57
CA VAL A 57 0.59 3.74 -0.66
C VAL A 57 1.88 4.37 -1.16
N VAL A 58 2.48 5.24 -0.36
CA VAL A 58 3.88 5.66 -0.54
C VAL A 58 4.75 4.66 0.20
N ALA A 59 5.61 3.97 -0.53
CA ALA A 59 6.49 2.94 0.00
C ALA A 59 7.93 3.13 -0.50
N GLY A 60 8.88 2.48 0.15
CA GLY A 60 10.23 2.29 -0.38
C GLY A 60 10.58 0.81 -0.33
N ALA A 61 10.97 0.22 -1.46
CA ALA A 61 11.33 -1.20 -1.52
C ALA A 61 12.50 -1.56 -0.58
N TRP A 62 13.34 -0.57 -0.28
CA TRP A 62 14.47 -0.67 0.66
C TRP A 62 14.08 -0.59 2.14
N CYS A 63 12.87 -0.15 2.47
CA CYS A 63 12.46 0.15 3.84
C CYS A 63 11.98 -1.11 4.57
N GLY A 64 12.56 -1.41 5.74
CA GLY A 64 12.18 -2.56 6.56
C GLY A 64 10.72 -2.52 7.04
N ASP A 65 10.18 -1.35 7.39
CA ASP A 65 8.78 -1.22 7.78
C ASP A 65 7.84 -1.46 6.60
N CYS A 66 8.24 -1.07 5.39
CA CYS A 66 7.49 -1.39 4.17
C CYS A 66 7.46 -2.91 3.94
N VAL A 67 8.60 -3.60 4.09
CA VAL A 67 8.68 -5.08 4.01
C VAL A 67 7.73 -5.74 5.01
N ASN A 68 7.59 -5.19 6.21
CA ASN A 68 6.77 -5.79 7.27
C ASN A 68 5.26 -5.46 7.15
N GLN A 69 4.87 -4.42 6.41
CA GLN A 69 3.48 -3.95 6.39
C GLN A 69 2.84 -4.04 5.01
N CYS A 70 3.56 -3.70 3.95
CA CYS A 70 3.02 -3.70 2.59
C CYS A 70 2.55 -5.08 2.11
N PRO A 71 3.23 -6.20 2.43
CA PRO A 71 2.71 -7.53 2.13
C PRO A 71 1.37 -7.82 2.82
N ILE A 72 1.14 -7.32 4.04
CA ILE A 72 -0.14 -7.50 4.75
C ILE A 72 -1.28 -6.85 3.95
N TRP A 73 -1.03 -5.65 3.40
CA TRP A 73 -1.99 -4.95 2.56
C TRP A 73 -2.30 -5.73 1.27
N ASP A 74 -1.31 -6.36 0.66
CA ASP A 74 -1.51 -7.22 -0.52
C ASP A 74 -2.38 -8.45 -0.19
N HIS A 75 -2.17 -9.10 0.97
CA HIS A 75 -3.05 -10.16 1.46
C HIS A 75 -4.50 -9.67 1.68
N PHE A 76 -4.68 -8.44 2.16
CA PHE A 76 -6.02 -7.87 2.32
C PHE A 76 -6.71 -7.60 0.98
N ALA A 77 -5.97 -7.09 0.00
CA ALA A 77 -6.47 -6.89 -1.36
C ALA A 77 -6.82 -8.24 -2.03
N ALA A 78 -6.03 -9.29 -1.79
CA ALA A 78 -6.33 -10.62 -2.29
C ALA A 78 -7.59 -11.24 -1.65
N ALA A 79 -7.85 -10.94 -0.38
CA ALA A 79 -9.02 -11.45 0.36
C ALA A 79 -10.33 -10.68 0.08
N SER A 80 -10.28 -9.55 -0.63
CA SER A 80 -11.45 -8.72 -0.91
C SER A 80 -11.46 -8.19 -2.34
N SER A 81 -12.52 -8.50 -3.09
CA SER A 81 -12.73 -7.97 -4.45
C SER A 81 -12.99 -6.45 -4.50
N ARG A 82 -13.08 -5.80 -3.33
CA ARG A 82 -13.50 -4.42 -3.15
C ARG A 82 -12.39 -3.49 -2.64
N ILE A 83 -11.24 -4.05 -2.26
CA ILE A 83 -10.11 -3.27 -1.75
C ILE A 83 -9.04 -3.27 -2.83
N HIS A 84 -8.70 -2.09 -3.32
CA HIS A 84 -7.75 -1.92 -4.40
C HIS A 84 -6.59 -1.04 -3.93
N ILE A 85 -5.38 -1.55 -4.06
CA ILE A 85 -4.18 -0.93 -3.51
C ILE A 85 -3.21 -0.59 -4.64
N ARG A 86 -2.61 0.58 -4.56
CA ARG A 86 -1.66 1.11 -5.54
C ARG A 86 -0.47 1.75 -4.85
N TYR A 87 0.72 1.46 -5.36
CA TYR A 87 1.99 1.83 -4.74
C TYR A 87 2.72 2.89 -5.57
N PHE A 88 3.38 3.80 -4.85
CA PHE A 88 4.23 4.86 -5.35
C PHE A 88 5.54 4.82 -4.59
N ASP A 89 6.66 4.85 -5.31
CA ASP A 89 7.96 4.95 -4.65
C ASP A 89 8.15 6.34 -4.07
N ARG A 90 8.61 6.39 -2.81
CA ARG A 90 8.85 7.60 -2.03
C ARG A 90 9.77 8.60 -2.74
N ASP A 91 10.82 8.10 -3.39
CA ASP A 91 11.90 8.91 -3.91
C ASP A 91 11.60 9.37 -5.35
N ASP A 92 10.82 8.59 -6.10
CA ASP A 92 10.31 8.98 -7.42
C ASP A 92 9.08 9.90 -7.36
N ASN A 93 8.24 9.77 -6.32
CA ASN A 93 6.96 10.48 -6.19
C ASN A 93 7.01 11.49 -5.04
N THR A 94 8.00 12.39 -5.08
CA THR A 94 8.32 13.29 -3.96
C THR A 94 7.17 14.20 -3.54
N ASP A 95 6.39 14.69 -4.50
CA ASP A 95 5.24 15.58 -4.23
C ASP A 95 4.15 14.86 -3.44
N PHE A 96 3.90 13.59 -3.74
CA PHE A 96 2.95 12.77 -3.00
C PHE A 96 3.51 12.34 -1.64
N ALA A 97 4.79 12.00 -1.59
CA ALA A 97 5.47 11.70 -0.34
C ALA A 97 5.48 12.91 0.62
N ASP A 98 5.57 14.13 0.11
CA ASP A 98 5.45 15.36 0.89
C ASP A 98 4.02 15.60 1.39
N GLU A 99 3.01 15.32 0.57
CA GLU A 99 1.59 15.44 0.93
C GLU A 99 1.19 14.48 2.07
N LEU A 100 1.83 13.30 2.11
CA LEU A 100 1.67 12.33 3.19
C LEU A 100 2.74 12.43 4.29
N SER A 101 3.57 13.48 4.29
CA SER A 101 4.61 13.64 5.30
C SER A 101 4.03 13.73 6.71
N MET A 102 4.74 13.14 7.67
CA MET A 102 4.38 13.15 9.08
C MET A 102 5.55 13.73 9.87
N CYS A 103 5.25 14.71 10.73
CA CYS A 103 6.25 15.45 11.50
C CYS A 103 7.39 16.03 10.63
N GLY A 104 7.07 16.46 9.40
CA GLY A 104 8.04 17.00 8.44
C GLY A 104 8.93 15.95 7.76
N GLY A 105 8.68 14.66 7.96
CA GLY A 105 9.40 13.56 7.32
C GLY A 105 8.56 12.81 6.30
N ARG A 106 9.16 12.46 5.16
CA ARG A 106 8.62 11.48 4.20
C ARG A 106 8.80 10.06 4.76
N ARG A 107 8.04 9.73 5.80
CA ARG A 107 8.01 8.41 6.43
C ARG A 107 7.28 7.42 5.54
N VAL A 108 7.73 6.17 5.53
CA VAL A 108 7.12 5.09 4.77
C VAL A 108 7.03 3.81 5.61
N PRO A 109 5.99 2.98 5.41
CA PRO A 109 4.90 3.19 4.47
C PRO A 109 3.91 4.26 4.98
N ALA A 110 3.39 5.08 4.07
CA ALA A 110 2.32 6.03 4.34
C ALA A 110 1.16 5.78 3.37
N LEU A 111 -0.05 5.72 3.89
CA LEU A 111 -1.25 5.29 3.19
C LEU A 111 -2.32 6.37 3.22
N LEU A 112 -3.00 6.53 2.10
CA LEU A 112 -4.18 7.38 1.94
C LEU A 112 -5.35 6.51 1.48
N PHE A 113 -6.40 6.44 2.29
CA PHE A 113 -7.65 5.78 1.94
C PHE A 113 -8.55 6.75 1.20
N LEU A 114 -9.13 6.29 0.09
CA LEU A 114 -10.08 7.04 -0.70
C LEU A 114 -11.44 6.33 -0.68
N SER A 115 -12.52 7.11 -0.60
CA SER A 115 -13.87 6.63 -0.85
C SER A 115 -14.05 6.18 -2.32
N GLU A 116 -15.18 5.55 -2.61
CA GLU A 116 -15.61 5.18 -3.97
C GLU A 116 -15.58 6.37 -4.94
N ASP A 117 -15.86 7.57 -4.43
CA ASP A 117 -15.85 8.84 -5.20
C ASP A 117 -14.45 9.48 -5.32
N GLY A 118 -13.39 8.75 -4.91
CA GLY A 118 -12.01 9.23 -4.97
C GLY A 118 -11.66 10.32 -3.94
N LYS A 119 -12.45 10.47 -2.87
CA LYS A 119 -12.21 11.46 -1.82
C LYS A 119 -11.41 10.87 -0.65
N PRO A 120 -10.38 11.56 -0.14
CA PRO A 120 -9.67 11.13 1.06
C PRO A 120 -10.62 10.90 2.25
N CYS A 121 -10.55 9.71 2.85
CA CYS A 121 -11.38 9.32 3.98
C CYS A 121 -10.58 8.80 5.19
N GLY A 122 -9.27 8.62 5.05
CA GLY A 122 -8.40 8.24 6.14
C GLY A 122 -6.93 8.23 5.76
N ARG A 123 -6.06 8.20 6.76
CA ARG A 123 -4.60 8.04 6.59
C ARG A 123 -4.09 6.99 7.57
N TYR A 124 -3.07 6.24 7.16
CA TYR A 124 -2.35 5.28 8.02
C TYR A 124 -0.86 5.36 7.71
N GLY A 125 -0.01 5.11 8.70
CA GLY A 125 1.44 5.22 8.60
C GLY A 125 2.04 5.58 9.94
N ASP A 126 3.36 5.72 9.98
CA ASP A 126 4.22 5.92 11.16
C ASP A 126 3.50 6.53 12.38
N ARG A 127 3.40 5.74 13.44
CA ARG A 127 2.97 6.15 14.78
C ARG A 127 4.11 5.95 15.76
#